data_AF-A0AAD1WDE5-F1
#
_entry.id   AF-A0AAD1WDE5-F1
#
_cell.length_a   1.000
_cell.length_b   1.000
_cell.length_c   1.000
_cell.angle_alpha   90.00
_cell.angle_beta   90.00
_cell.angle_gamma   90.00
#
_symmetry.space_group_name_H-M   'P 1'
#
loop_
_entity.id
_entity.type
_entity.pdbx_description
1 polymer ?
#
loop_
_entity_poly.entity_id
_entity_poly.type
_entity_poly.pdbx_seq_one_letter_code
_entity_poly.pdbx_strand_id
1 'polypeptide(L)'
;MRRLRGLLGISCTPANNMRSGAGGEPDDGRDWEFLVCKRKLESKKEALLILSKELDTCQQERDQYKLMANQLRERHQSLKKKYRELIDGDPSLPPEKRKQANLAQLLGDSRERSKKLELEIKELQQRLVEIQGDNKLLRMTIAKQRLGDDEVGVRHFAPHEREDLVLQLEKAREQIESLEHELQSALDELQDVKQERSFFQDKAGRLNQELNHVLGGDENRIIDIDALCMENRYLQERLKQLQEEINLQKSNIVKYKNALERRKNSKSNIKSTSSALTGVLSAKQVQELLSEEHGCSLPATPQSISDLKSLATALLETIHEKNMVIQHQRQTNKILGNRVAELEKKLRTLEVSGLWSLPELRILTMSCKIHLAIIFILYTVIGIQAEVPKPCDEESFVDMHQKVKDLWLTMLHSNPFLINTDGVSYTTCVLNPSTKLQPTDLKLTGQVLFKQTFPNGHLEAIFAVEGFPLDNNQTSRAIHIHNYGDLSDGCDSAGAHYNPFTVNHPNHPGDFGNFRVKDGKIERHGAYPDATLFGPYSIIGRSIVVHMQADDLGKGNNTASLENGNAGKRLACCIIGVSSKSNWDKYMEAHPGLKSPRVSRRSNSKKPTLKV
;
A
#
# COMPACT_ATOMS: atom_id res chain seq x y z
N MET A 1 -15.61 19.28 43.83
CA MET A 1 -16.04 19.31 45.25
C MET A 1 -15.10 18.64 46.28
N ARG A 2 -14.06 17.87 45.92
CA ARG A 2 -13.10 17.29 46.91
C ARG A 2 -11.82 18.09 47.15
N ARG A 3 -11.60 19.23 46.46
CA ARG A 3 -10.41 20.10 46.61
C ARG A 3 -10.63 21.40 47.40
N LEU A 4 -11.81 21.62 47.99
CA LEU A 4 -12.14 22.86 48.71
C LEU A 4 -12.09 22.74 50.25
N ARG A 5 -11.68 21.60 50.82
CA ARG A 5 -11.52 21.44 52.28
C ARG A 5 -10.14 21.78 52.84
N GLY A 6 -9.15 22.07 51.97
CA GLY A 6 -7.76 22.29 52.39
C GLY A 6 -7.33 23.75 52.55
N LEU A 7 -8.12 24.72 52.09
CA LEU A 7 -7.69 26.14 51.99
C LEU A 7 -8.26 27.05 53.10
N LEU A 8 -9.05 26.52 54.02
CA LEU A 8 -9.58 27.26 55.17
C LEU A 8 -9.05 26.62 56.46
N GLY A 9 -7.77 26.87 56.76
CA GLY A 9 -7.18 26.50 58.03
C GLY A 9 -7.92 27.18 59.19
N ILE A 10 -8.76 26.42 59.89
CA ILE A 10 -9.34 26.80 61.18
C ILE A 10 -9.20 25.59 62.10
N SER A 11 -8.13 25.58 62.90
CA SER A 11 -8.06 24.80 64.13
C SER A 11 -8.75 25.61 65.24
N CYS A 12 -9.93 25.18 65.66
CA CYS A 12 -10.51 25.64 66.93
C CYS A 12 -10.12 24.61 68.01
N THR A 13 -9.15 24.95 68.85
CA THR A 13 -8.94 24.30 70.15
C THR A 13 -9.73 25.07 71.22
N PRO A 14 -10.42 24.40 72.14
CA PRO A 14 -11.08 25.06 73.27
C PRO A 14 -10.07 25.25 74.41
N ALA A 15 -9.84 26.49 74.85
CA ALA A 15 -9.10 26.77 76.07
C ALA A 15 -10.09 26.95 77.24
N ASN A 16 -9.91 26.12 78.25
CA ASN A 16 -10.72 26.07 79.47
C ASN A 16 -10.04 26.93 80.55
N ASN A 17 -10.80 27.89 81.10
CA ASN A 17 -10.83 28.39 82.48
C ASN A 17 -9.54 28.82 83.24
N MET A 18 -9.51 30.10 83.66
CA MET A 18 -9.17 30.48 85.05
C MET A 18 -9.89 31.77 85.48
N ARG A 19 -10.64 31.66 86.59
CA ARG A 19 -11.20 32.72 87.48
C ARG A 19 -10.02 33.54 88.06
N SER A 20 -10.09 34.80 88.50
CA SER A 20 -11.11 35.58 89.22
C SER A 20 -10.58 37.02 89.37
N GLY A 21 -11.46 38.03 89.44
CA GLY A 21 -11.09 39.38 89.90
C GLY A 21 -12.13 40.43 89.54
N ALA A 22 -12.83 40.94 90.55
CA ALA A 22 -13.81 42.02 90.42
C ALA A 22 -13.11 43.37 90.20
N GLY A 23 -13.68 44.21 89.33
CA GLY A 23 -13.26 45.60 89.10
C GLY A 23 -13.97 46.14 87.85
N GLY A 24 -14.65 47.28 87.97
CA GLY A 24 -15.56 47.82 86.96
C GLY A 24 -14.92 48.44 85.71
N GLU A 25 -15.81 48.71 84.73
CA GLU A 25 -15.67 49.47 83.47
C GLU A 25 -14.94 48.80 82.28
N PRO A 26 -15.23 49.20 81.01
CA PRO A 26 -16.52 49.47 80.37
C PRO A 26 -16.79 48.49 79.21
N ASP A 27 -18.00 48.55 78.64
CA ASP A 27 -18.58 47.68 77.61
C ASP A 27 -17.96 47.80 76.20
N ASP A 28 -16.62 47.83 76.08
CA ASP A 28 -15.90 48.13 74.81
C ASP A 28 -15.37 46.87 74.09
N GLY A 29 -15.24 45.74 74.81
CA GLY A 29 -14.72 44.48 74.27
C GLY A 29 -15.67 43.72 73.35
N ARG A 30 -16.99 43.84 73.60
CA ARG A 30 -18.01 43.16 72.77
C ARG A 30 -18.20 43.83 71.41
N ASP A 31 -18.05 45.15 71.35
CA ASP A 31 -18.16 45.91 70.10
C ASP A 31 -17.00 45.62 69.15
N TRP A 32 -15.78 45.44 69.66
CA TRP A 32 -14.62 45.09 68.82
C TRP A 32 -14.73 43.68 68.22
N GLU A 33 -15.15 42.68 69.02
CA GLU A 33 -15.37 41.31 68.52
C GLU A 33 -16.48 41.25 67.48
N PHE A 34 -17.58 41.99 67.70
CA PHE A 34 -18.66 42.13 66.74
C PHE A 34 -18.17 42.78 65.43
N LEU A 35 -17.33 43.81 65.51
CA LEU A 35 -16.78 44.50 64.34
C LEU A 35 -15.85 43.59 63.52
N VAL A 36 -15.02 42.78 64.19
CA VAL A 36 -14.14 41.80 63.54
C VAL A 36 -14.95 40.70 62.87
N CYS A 37 -16.00 40.19 63.53
CA CYS A 37 -16.92 39.22 62.94
C CYS A 37 -17.66 39.80 61.73
N LYS A 38 -18.12 41.05 61.80
CA LYS A 38 -18.77 41.75 60.68
C LYS A 38 -17.84 41.90 59.47
N ARG A 39 -16.58 42.31 59.69
CA ARG A 39 -15.58 42.41 58.60
C ARG A 39 -15.25 41.04 57.99
N LYS A 40 -15.13 39.99 58.80
CA LYS A 40 -14.92 38.61 58.31
C LYS A 40 -16.12 38.11 57.51
N LEU A 41 -17.35 38.47 57.91
CA LEU A 41 -18.56 38.11 57.19
C LEU A 41 -18.63 38.81 55.83
N GLU A 42 -18.35 40.11 55.76
CA GLU A 42 -18.32 40.85 54.49
C GLU A 42 -17.22 40.34 53.55
N SER A 43 -16.00 40.08 54.06
CA SER A 43 -14.93 39.49 53.25
C SER A 43 -15.31 38.10 52.70
N LYS A 44 -16.01 37.27 53.50
CA LYS A 44 -16.52 35.97 53.01
C LYS A 44 -17.63 36.11 51.97
N LYS A 45 -18.49 37.12 52.10
CA LYS A 45 -19.54 37.44 51.13
C LYS A 45 -18.95 37.91 49.80
N GLU A 46 -17.93 38.77 49.84
CA GLU A 46 -17.19 39.20 48.64
C GLU A 46 -16.47 38.04 47.96
N ALA A 47 -15.81 37.17 48.72
CA ALA A 47 -15.18 35.97 48.17
C ALA A 47 -16.20 35.03 47.50
N LEU A 48 -17.41 34.92 48.07
CA LEU A 48 -18.51 34.13 47.49
C LEU A 48 -19.01 34.73 46.17
N LEU A 49 -19.09 36.06 46.08
CA LEU A 49 -19.47 36.76 44.85
C LEU A 49 -18.44 36.55 43.73
N ILE A 50 -17.15 36.62 44.05
CA ILE A 50 -16.08 36.37 43.08
C ILE A 50 -16.15 34.93 42.58
N LEU A 51 -16.29 33.95 43.48
CA LEU A 51 -16.41 32.54 43.12
C LEU A 51 -17.68 32.25 42.30
N SER A 52 -18.79 32.94 42.57
CA SER A 52 -20.00 32.83 41.76
C SER A 52 -19.77 33.33 40.34
N LYS A 53 -19.06 34.46 40.20
CA LYS A 53 -18.75 35.03 38.89
C LYS A 53 -17.79 34.15 38.09
N GLU A 54 -16.78 33.56 38.75
CA GLU A 54 -15.87 32.59 38.12
C GLU A 54 -16.56 31.29 37.73
N LEU A 55 -17.57 30.86 38.50
CA LEU A 55 -18.38 29.71 38.15
C LEU A 55 -19.23 29.99 36.90
N ASP A 56 -19.79 31.19 36.79
CA ASP A 56 -20.59 31.59 35.63
C ASP A 56 -19.74 31.69 34.36
N THR A 57 -18.52 32.24 34.43
CA THR A 57 -17.60 32.27 33.27
C THR A 57 -17.19 30.87 32.85
N CYS A 58 -16.88 29.98 33.81
CA CYS A 58 -16.54 28.60 33.51
C CYS A 58 -17.71 27.82 32.88
N GLN A 59 -18.95 28.13 33.26
CA GLN A 59 -20.15 27.57 32.62
C GLN A 59 -20.31 28.06 31.17
N GLN A 60 -20.06 29.34 30.91
CA GLN A 60 -20.11 29.91 29.55
C GLN A 60 -19.05 29.27 28.63
N GLU A 61 -17.81 29.12 29.11
CA GLU A 61 -16.74 28.45 28.37
C GLU A 61 -17.10 26.99 28.04
N ARG A 62 -17.62 26.24 29.02
CA ARG A 62 -18.10 24.87 28.81
C ARG A 62 -19.17 24.80 27.71
N ASP A 63 -20.12 25.73 27.73
CA ASP A 63 -21.23 25.73 26.78
C ASP A 63 -20.76 26.12 25.37
N GLN A 64 -19.77 27.01 25.25
CA GLN A 64 -19.06 27.29 24.00
C GLN A 64 -18.33 26.04 23.46
N TYR A 65 -17.56 25.34 24.29
CA TYR A 65 -16.86 24.12 23.87
C TYR A 65 -17.84 23.02 23.45
N LYS A 66 -18.99 22.92 24.12
CA LYS A 66 -20.05 21.97 23.76
C LYS A 66 -20.64 22.30 22.39
N LEU A 67 -20.85 23.58 22.07
CA LEU A 67 -21.32 24.02 20.76
C LEU A 67 -20.29 23.70 19.66
N MET A 68 -19.01 24.00 19.87
CA MET A 68 -17.93 23.68 18.93
C MET A 68 -17.81 22.17 18.68
N ALA A 69 -17.92 21.35 19.73
CA ALA A 69 -17.89 19.90 19.60
C ALA A 69 -19.08 19.36 18.78
N ASN A 70 -20.27 19.96 18.93
CA ASN A 70 -21.44 19.59 18.15
C ASN A 70 -21.29 19.99 16.67
N GLN A 71 -20.80 21.21 16.38
CA GLN A 71 -20.51 21.64 15.01
C GLN A 71 -19.48 20.73 14.32
N LEU A 72 -18.43 20.31 15.05
CA LEU A 72 -17.43 19.39 14.54
C LEU A 72 -18.02 18.00 14.25
N ARG A 73 -18.92 17.51 15.12
CA ARG A 73 -19.64 16.24 14.90
C ARG A 73 -20.55 16.30 13.67
N GLU A 74 -21.28 17.38 13.46
CA GLU A 74 -22.13 17.57 12.27
C GLU A 74 -21.31 17.66 10.99
N ARG A 75 -20.17 18.38 11.01
CA ARG A 75 -19.21 18.38 9.90
C ARG A 75 -18.67 16.98 9.62
N HIS A 76 -18.34 16.21 10.65
CA HIS A 76 -17.85 14.84 10.46
C HIS A 76 -18.94 13.91 9.92
N GLN A 77 -20.19 14.04 10.37
CA GLN A 77 -21.31 13.26 9.85
C GLN A 77 -21.65 13.60 8.41
N SER A 78 -21.65 14.88 8.04
CA SER A 78 -21.87 15.32 6.64
C SER A 78 -20.74 14.86 5.72
N LEU A 79 -19.48 14.91 6.18
CA LEU A 79 -18.34 14.34 5.43
C LEU A 79 -18.47 12.82 5.26
N LYS A 80 -18.86 12.11 6.32
CA LYS A 80 -19.10 10.67 6.29
C LYS A 80 -20.25 10.30 5.36
N LYS A 81 -21.29 11.13 5.25
CA LYS A 81 -22.40 10.96 4.30
C LYS A 81 -21.91 11.13 2.86
N LYS A 82 -21.17 12.21 2.57
CA LYS A 82 -20.53 12.43 1.24
C LYS A 82 -19.59 11.28 0.85
N TYR A 83 -18.78 10.78 1.78
CA TYR A 83 -17.90 9.63 1.53
C TYR A 83 -18.68 8.36 1.23
N ARG A 84 -19.84 8.15 1.88
CA ARG A 84 -20.70 6.99 1.62
C ARG A 84 -21.36 7.08 0.25
N GLU A 85 -21.87 8.26 -0.12
CA GLU A 85 -22.42 8.54 -1.45
C GLU A 85 -21.37 8.35 -2.56
N LEU A 86 -20.11 8.68 -2.29
CA LEU A 86 -18.97 8.43 -3.20
C LEU A 86 -18.60 6.93 -3.31
N ILE A 87 -18.78 6.14 -2.25
CA ILE A 87 -18.47 4.70 -2.27
C ILE A 87 -19.55 3.91 -3.00
N ASP A 88 -20.82 4.24 -2.76
CA ASP A 88 -21.94 3.45 -3.29
C ASP A 88 -22.17 3.74 -4.79
N GLY A 89 -22.07 4.99 -5.23
CA GLY A 89 -22.28 5.41 -6.64
C GLY A 89 -23.62 4.98 -7.26
N ASP A 90 -23.90 5.42 -8.49
CA ASP A 90 -25.15 5.09 -9.18
C ASP A 90 -25.26 3.55 -9.40
N PRO A 91 -26.31 2.88 -8.89
CA PRO A 91 -26.49 1.42 -8.99
C PRO A 91 -26.51 0.88 -10.42
N SER A 92 -26.72 1.75 -11.43
CA SER A 92 -26.86 1.37 -12.83
C SER A 92 -25.55 1.07 -13.58
N LEU A 93 -24.37 1.36 -12.99
CA LEU A 93 -23.06 1.24 -13.67
C LEU A 93 -22.09 0.20 -13.06
N PRO A 94 -21.29 -0.51 -13.88
CA PRO A 94 -20.33 -1.52 -13.41
C PRO A 94 -19.20 -0.97 -12.50
N PRO A 95 -18.62 -1.78 -11.59
CA PRO A 95 -17.70 -1.32 -10.53
C PRO A 95 -16.42 -0.62 -11.02
N GLU A 96 -15.88 -1.03 -12.16
CA GLU A 96 -14.64 -0.47 -12.73
C GLU A 96 -14.84 0.93 -13.30
N LYS A 97 -16.00 1.20 -13.92
CA LYS A 97 -16.35 2.54 -14.44
C LYS A 97 -16.72 3.51 -13.32
N ARG A 98 -17.24 3.01 -12.20
CA ARG A 98 -17.60 3.82 -11.02
C ARG A 98 -16.37 4.46 -10.35
N LYS A 99 -15.27 3.71 -10.21
CA LYS A 99 -14.00 4.24 -9.65
C LYS A 99 -13.36 5.28 -10.55
N GLN A 100 -13.45 5.11 -11.86
CA GLN A 100 -12.86 6.02 -12.85
C GLN A 100 -13.66 7.33 -12.97
N ALA A 101 -14.99 7.27 -12.90
CA ALA A 101 -15.87 8.44 -12.85
C ALA A 101 -15.66 9.26 -11.56
N ASN A 102 -15.55 8.58 -10.41
CA ASN A 102 -15.31 9.26 -9.13
C ASN A 102 -13.95 9.96 -9.07
N LEU A 103 -12.89 9.37 -9.62
CA LEU A 103 -11.57 10.01 -9.68
C LEU A 103 -11.58 11.23 -10.62
N ALA A 104 -12.25 11.12 -11.77
CA ALA A 104 -12.39 12.23 -12.71
C ALA A 104 -13.19 13.40 -12.09
N GLN A 105 -14.24 13.09 -11.32
CA GLN A 105 -15.00 14.10 -10.59
C GLN A 105 -14.17 14.75 -9.47
N LEU A 106 -13.41 13.97 -8.70
CA LEU A 106 -12.54 14.50 -7.64
C LEU A 106 -11.45 15.44 -8.21
N LEU A 107 -10.86 15.06 -9.35
CA LEU A 107 -9.87 15.89 -10.05
C LEU A 107 -10.52 17.14 -10.65
N GLY A 108 -11.77 17.04 -11.13
CA GLY A 108 -12.56 18.19 -11.58
C GLY A 108 -12.81 19.18 -10.45
N ASP A 109 -13.37 18.71 -9.33
CA ASP A 109 -13.67 19.53 -8.14
C ASP A 109 -12.40 20.15 -7.54
N SER A 110 -11.29 19.41 -7.55
CA SER A 110 -10.00 19.94 -7.08
C SER A 110 -9.48 21.04 -7.99
N ARG A 111 -9.58 20.87 -9.32
CA ARG A 111 -9.17 21.89 -10.30
C ARG A 111 -10.05 23.13 -10.22
N GLU A 112 -11.35 22.97 -9.99
CA GLU A 112 -12.28 24.08 -9.85
C GLU A 112 -12.04 24.87 -8.55
N ARG A 113 -11.76 24.17 -7.45
CA ARG A 113 -11.31 24.82 -6.19
C ARG A 113 -10.00 25.58 -6.37
N SER A 114 -9.02 25.01 -7.07
CA SER A 114 -7.76 25.71 -7.37
C SER A 114 -8.00 26.96 -8.21
N LYS A 115 -8.89 26.91 -9.22
CA LYS A 115 -9.27 28.10 -10.01
C LYS A 115 -9.96 29.17 -9.16
N LYS A 116 -10.86 28.77 -8.25
CA LYS A 116 -11.55 29.72 -7.37
C LYS A 116 -10.57 30.44 -6.43
N LEU A 117 -9.65 29.69 -5.82
CA LEU A 117 -8.59 30.27 -4.98
C LEU A 117 -7.67 31.20 -5.80
N GLU A 118 -7.36 30.84 -7.05
CA GLU A 118 -6.57 31.70 -7.92
C GLU A 118 -7.27 33.03 -8.24
N LEU A 119 -8.59 33.01 -8.44
CA LEU A 119 -9.39 34.23 -8.61
C LEU A 119 -9.43 35.08 -7.33
N GLU A 120 -9.57 34.44 -6.17
CA GLU A 120 -9.59 35.12 -4.87
C GLU A 120 -8.23 35.77 -4.55
N ILE A 121 -7.12 35.09 -4.87
CA ILE A 121 -5.77 35.67 -4.79
C ILE A 121 -5.64 36.89 -5.70
N LYS A 122 -6.14 36.82 -6.94
CA LYS A 122 -6.14 37.96 -7.89
C LYS A 122 -6.95 39.13 -7.37
N GLU A 123 -8.13 38.88 -6.80
CA GLU A 123 -8.98 39.91 -6.20
C GLU A 123 -8.30 40.58 -5.00
N LEU A 124 -7.70 39.79 -4.11
CA LEU A 124 -6.95 40.31 -2.95
C LEU A 124 -5.72 41.12 -3.36
N GLN A 125 -5.00 40.67 -4.39
CA GLN A 125 -3.88 41.43 -4.95
C GLN A 125 -4.33 42.76 -5.55
N GLN A 126 -5.47 42.79 -6.24
CA GLN A 126 -6.02 44.04 -6.77
C GLN A 126 -6.42 45.01 -5.65
N ARG A 127 -7.11 44.53 -4.60
CA ARG A 127 -7.46 45.36 -3.43
C ARG A 127 -6.22 45.90 -2.70
N LEU A 128 -5.15 45.11 -2.62
CA LEU A 128 -3.89 45.57 -2.05
C LEU A 128 -3.31 46.76 -2.84
N VAL A 129 -3.32 46.68 -4.18
CA VAL A 129 -2.83 47.75 -5.05
C VAL A 129 -3.68 49.02 -4.91
N GLU A 130 -5.01 48.88 -4.84
CA GLU A 130 -5.94 49.99 -4.64
C GLU A 130 -5.66 50.72 -3.30
N ILE A 131 -5.59 49.97 -2.19
CA ILE A 131 -5.31 50.53 -0.86
C ILE A 131 -3.90 51.17 -0.80
N GLN A 132 -2.91 50.60 -1.48
CA GLN A 132 -1.57 51.21 -1.58
C GLN A 132 -1.60 52.53 -2.37
N GLY A 133 -2.41 52.61 -3.42
CA GLY A 133 -2.66 53.84 -4.17
C GLY A 133 -3.31 54.92 -3.30
N ASP A 134 -4.35 54.56 -2.55
CA ASP A 134 -5.04 55.45 -1.62
C ASP A 134 -4.10 55.97 -0.52
N ASN A 135 -3.25 55.09 0.04
CA ASN A 135 -2.27 55.47 1.05
C ASN A 135 -1.25 56.49 0.50
N LYS A 136 -0.82 56.31 -0.75
CA LYS A 136 0.07 57.26 -1.44
C LYS A 136 -0.61 58.60 -1.67
N LEU A 137 -1.88 58.60 -2.07
CA LEU A 137 -2.66 59.82 -2.26
C LEU A 137 -2.86 60.56 -0.94
N LEU A 138 -3.21 59.86 0.14
CA LEU A 138 -3.35 60.41 1.48
C LEU A 138 -2.04 61.03 1.97
N ARG A 139 -0.90 60.33 1.80
CA ARG A 139 0.42 60.88 2.15
C ARG A 139 0.75 62.14 1.35
N MET A 140 0.41 62.18 0.07
CA MET A 140 0.63 63.35 -0.79
C MET A 140 -0.28 64.53 -0.42
N THR A 141 -1.53 64.27 -0.05
CA THR A 141 -2.48 65.28 0.44
C THR A 141 -2.04 65.84 1.79
N ILE A 142 -1.58 64.99 2.72
CA ILE A 142 -1.00 65.42 4.00
C ILE A 142 0.27 66.25 3.77
N ALA A 143 1.13 65.87 2.82
CA ALA A 143 2.32 66.63 2.47
C ALA A 143 1.98 68.00 1.84
N LYS A 144 0.96 68.07 0.97
CA LYS A 144 0.46 69.33 0.40
C LYS A 144 -0.16 70.25 1.46
N GLN A 145 -0.93 69.70 2.40
CA GLN A 145 -1.49 70.47 3.52
C GLN A 145 -0.43 70.98 4.51
N ARG A 146 0.79 70.45 4.48
CA ARG A 146 1.93 70.91 5.29
C ARG A 146 2.79 71.98 4.61
N LEU A 147 2.65 72.17 3.29
CA LEU A 147 3.48 73.08 2.49
C LEU A 147 2.71 74.32 1.98
N GLY A 148 1.48 74.52 2.43
CA GLY A 148 0.66 75.69 2.10
C GLY A 148 -0.05 76.22 3.34
N ASP A 149 0.69 77.05 4.09
CA ASP A 149 0.28 78.32 4.68
C ASP A 149 1.14 78.59 5.91
N ASP A 150 2.18 79.41 5.67
CA ASP A 150 2.84 80.17 6.72
C ASP A 150 1.81 81.13 7.30
N GLU A 151 1.67 81.09 8.64
CA GLU A 151 0.77 81.92 9.45
C GLU A 151 -0.72 81.49 9.48
N VAL A 152 -1.05 80.58 10.40
CA VAL A 152 -2.02 80.78 11.51
C VAL A 152 -2.21 79.46 12.26
N GLY A 153 -1.92 79.51 13.57
CA GLY A 153 -2.80 78.95 14.60
C GLY A 153 -2.85 77.43 14.78
N VAL A 154 -2.39 77.00 15.96
CA VAL A 154 -2.79 75.76 16.64
C VAL A 154 -4.23 75.35 16.28
N ARG A 155 -4.38 74.34 15.42
CA ARG A 155 -5.68 73.70 15.20
C ARG A 155 -6.11 73.03 16.50
N HIS A 156 -6.98 73.71 17.25
CA HIS A 156 -7.74 73.09 18.32
C HIS A 156 -8.83 72.25 17.66
N PHE A 157 -8.53 70.97 17.42
CA PHE A 157 -9.58 69.97 17.29
C PHE A 157 -10.39 70.02 18.59
N ALA A 158 -11.72 70.01 18.47
CA ALA A 158 -12.53 69.89 19.68
C ALA A 158 -12.14 68.57 20.39
N PRO A 159 -12.08 68.53 21.74
CA PRO A 159 -11.54 67.37 22.46
C PRO A 159 -12.11 66.03 22.01
N HIS A 160 -13.40 66.01 21.64
CA HIS A 160 -14.11 64.82 21.15
C HIS A 160 -13.62 64.33 19.77
N GLU A 161 -13.28 65.22 18.83
CA GLU A 161 -12.75 64.81 17.52
C GLU A 161 -11.32 64.27 17.63
N ARG A 162 -10.54 64.81 18.58
CA ARG A 162 -9.21 64.31 18.88
C ARG A 162 -9.26 62.94 19.54
N GLU A 163 -10.20 62.75 20.46
CA GLU A 163 -10.45 61.48 21.14
C GLU A 163 -10.92 60.42 20.15
N ASP A 164 -11.85 60.74 19.25
CA ASP A 164 -12.30 59.83 18.19
C ASP A 164 -11.17 59.41 17.23
N LEU A 165 -10.31 60.36 16.83
CA LEU A 165 -9.15 60.05 15.97
C LEU A 165 -8.11 59.19 16.69
N VAL A 166 -7.90 59.40 17.99
CA VAL A 166 -7.03 58.57 18.81
C VAL A 166 -7.61 57.16 18.95
N LEU A 167 -8.90 57.03 19.21
CA LEU A 167 -9.61 55.76 19.26
C LEU A 167 -9.53 54.98 17.94
N GLN A 168 -9.66 55.67 16.81
CA GLN A 168 -9.50 55.06 15.48
C GLN A 168 -8.05 54.61 15.24
N LEU A 169 -7.06 55.39 15.67
CA LEU A 169 -5.65 55.04 15.57
C LEU A 169 -5.29 53.85 16.46
N GLU A 170 -5.80 53.80 17.68
CA GLU A 170 -5.62 52.69 18.62
C GLU A 170 -6.26 51.41 18.06
N LYS A 171 -7.50 51.50 17.56
CA LYS A 171 -8.18 50.37 16.92
C LYS A 171 -7.46 49.89 15.66
N ALA A 172 -6.97 50.81 14.84
CA ALA A 172 -6.18 50.44 13.66
C ALA A 172 -4.84 49.80 14.05
N ARG A 173 -4.22 50.24 15.15
CA ARG A 173 -2.98 49.67 15.68
C ARG A 173 -3.20 48.26 16.22
N GLU A 174 -4.27 48.03 16.98
CA GLU A 174 -4.65 46.68 17.43
C GLU A 174 -4.93 45.74 16.25
N GLN A 175 -5.59 46.24 15.20
CA GLN A 175 -5.80 45.46 13.98
C GLN A 175 -4.50 45.11 13.27
N ILE A 176 -3.54 46.03 13.21
CA ILE A 176 -2.20 45.77 12.63
C ILE A 176 -1.47 44.72 13.46
N GLU A 177 -1.44 44.84 14.80
CA GLU A 177 -0.80 43.84 15.66
C GLU A 177 -1.46 42.45 15.54
N SER A 178 -2.79 42.40 15.43
CA SER A 178 -3.52 41.15 15.18
C SER A 178 -3.14 40.52 13.83
N LEU A 179 -3.10 41.33 12.77
CA LEU A 179 -2.73 40.85 11.43
C LEU A 179 -1.26 40.43 11.35
N GLU A 180 -0.35 41.09 12.07
CA GLU A 180 1.05 40.70 12.18
C GLU A 180 1.18 39.33 12.86
N HIS A 181 0.42 39.09 13.93
CA HIS A 181 0.39 37.78 14.59
C HIS A 181 -0.21 36.69 13.69
N GLU A 182 -1.29 36.97 12.96
CA GLU A 182 -1.89 36.03 12.01
C GLU A 182 -0.95 35.70 10.85
N LEU A 183 -0.25 36.71 10.30
CA LEU A 183 0.76 36.52 9.27
C LEU A 183 1.91 35.65 9.78
N GLN A 184 2.38 35.88 11.01
CA GLN A 184 3.44 35.07 11.61
C GLN A 184 3.00 33.60 11.78
N SER A 185 1.78 33.36 12.27
CA SER A 185 1.22 32.01 12.38
C SER A 185 1.14 31.31 11.01
N ALA A 186 0.70 32.02 9.97
CA ALA A 186 0.63 31.47 8.62
C ALA A 186 2.02 31.18 8.01
N LEU A 187 3.03 31.99 8.35
CA LEU A 187 4.42 31.75 7.94
C LEU A 187 5.01 30.51 8.62
N ASP A 188 4.70 30.29 9.90
CA ASP A 188 5.12 29.10 10.63
C ASP A 188 4.46 27.84 10.06
N GLU A 189 3.15 27.88 9.77
CA GLU A 189 2.45 26.79 9.07
C GLU A 189 3.04 26.50 7.68
N LEU A 190 3.38 27.54 6.92
CA LEU A 190 4.03 27.39 5.61
C LEU A 190 5.41 26.73 5.74
N GLN A 191 6.16 27.04 6.80
CA GLN A 191 7.46 26.44 7.09
C GLN A 191 7.30 24.94 7.38
N ASP A 192 6.33 24.56 8.20
CA ASP A 192 6.04 23.16 8.53
C ASP A 192 5.65 22.36 7.28
N VAL A 193 4.75 22.92 6.44
CA VAL A 193 4.35 22.28 5.17
C VAL A 193 5.53 22.15 4.21
N LYS A 194 6.44 23.12 4.15
CA LYS A 194 7.67 23.02 3.34
C LYS A 194 8.59 21.92 3.85
N GLN A 195 8.73 21.76 5.16
CA GLN A 195 9.53 20.68 5.76
C GLN A 195 8.91 19.31 5.47
N GLU A 196 7.59 19.17 5.61
CA GLU A 196 6.89 17.95 5.24
C GLU A 196 7.06 17.62 3.75
N ARG A 197 6.92 18.62 2.87
CA ARG A 197 7.15 18.45 1.42
C ARG A 197 8.57 17.95 1.15
N SER A 198 9.58 18.54 1.79
CA SER A 198 10.98 18.11 1.66
C SER A 198 11.14 16.66 2.13
N PHE A 199 10.57 16.30 3.28
CA PHE A 199 10.61 14.94 3.81
C PHE A 199 9.97 13.94 2.85
N PHE A 200 8.83 14.28 2.24
CA PHE A 200 8.17 13.43 1.25
C PHE A 200 8.96 13.36 -0.06
N GLN A 201 9.59 14.44 -0.51
CA GLN A 201 10.48 14.43 -1.67
C GLN A 201 11.69 13.51 -1.44
N ASP A 202 12.33 13.58 -0.26
CA ASP A 202 13.45 12.71 0.09
C ASP A 202 13.02 11.24 0.24
N LYS A 203 11.80 11.01 0.74
CA LYS A 203 11.23 9.67 0.81
C LYS A 203 10.93 9.12 -0.58
N ALA A 204 10.37 9.93 -1.46
CA ALA A 204 10.13 9.56 -2.85
C ALA A 204 11.43 9.29 -3.60
N GLY A 205 12.45 10.15 -3.43
CA GLY A 205 13.79 9.96 -4.02
C GLY A 205 14.44 8.65 -3.56
N ARG A 206 14.42 8.37 -2.26
CA ARG A 206 14.92 7.10 -1.72
C ARG A 206 14.14 5.91 -2.23
N LEU A 207 12.81 5.95 -2.19
CA LEU A 207 11.98 4.86 -2.73
C LEU A 207 12.22 4.64 -4.22
N ASN A 208 12.48 5.70 -4.99
CA ASN A 208 12.77 5.60 -6.41
C ASN A 208 14.18 5.01 -6.66
N GLN A 209 15.16 5.35 -5.82
CA GLN A 209 16.49 4.73 -5.84
C GLN A 209 16.44 3.25 -5.46
N GLU A 210 15.72 2.92 -4.38
CA GLU A 210 15.48 1.54 -3.95
C GLU A 210 14.71 0.76 -5.03
N LEU A 211 13.71 1.37 -5.67
CA LEU A 211 12.95 0.75 -6.75
C LEU A 211 13.82 0.53 -8.00
N ASN A 212 14.67 1.48 -8.36
CA ASN A 212 15.64 1.32 -9.46
C ASN A 212 16.66 0.22 -9.14
N HIS A 213 17.13 0.14 -7.89
CA HIS A 213 18.03 -0.91 -7.42
C HIS A 213 17.35 -2.29 -7.47
N VAL A 214 16.09 -2.37 -7.04
CA VAL A 214 15.27 -3.60 -7.04
C VAL A 214 14.90 -4.04 -8.46
N LEU A 215 14.70 -3.12 -9.39
CA LEU A 215 14.35 -3.41 -10.78
C LEU A 215 15.59 -3.64 -11.68
N GLY A 216 16.81 -3.65 -11.13
CA GLY A 216 18.04 -3.90 -11.87
C GLY A 216 18.33 -2.83 -12.94
N GLY A 217 17.82 -1.61 -12.77
CA GLY A 217 18.02 -0.53 -13.70
C GLY A 217 19.41 0.08 -13.56
N ASP A 218 20.20 -0.01 -14.63
CA ASP A 218 21.39 0.83 -14.84
C ASP A 218 21.08 2.29 -14.45
N GLU A 219 22.07 2.98 -13.84
CA GLU A 219 21.93 4.29 -13.18
C GLU A 219 21.33 5.42 -14.05
N ASN A 220 21.14 5.19 -15.35
CA ASN A 220 20.66 6.18 -16.32
C ASN A 220 19.28 5.90 -16.94
N ARG A 221 18.55 4.84 -16.56
CA ARG A 221 17.23 4.55 -17.16
C ARG A 221 16.10 4.77 -16.17
N ILE A 222 15.53 5.98 -16.19
CA ILE A 222 14.27 6.29 -15.51
C ILE A 222 13.16 5.42 -16.12
N ILE A 223 12.60 4.52 -15.30
CA ILE A 223 11.50 3.65 -15.71
C ILE A 223 10.19 4.46 -15.62
N ASP A 224 9.59 4.74 -16.78
CA ASP A 224 8.28 5.39 -16.86
C ASP A 224 7.17 4.41 -16.45
N ILE A 225 6.63 4.63 -15.25
CA ILE A 225 5.57 3.82 -14.64
C ILE A 225 4.30 3.84 -15.50
N ASP A 226 4.01 4.94 -16.19
CA ASP A 226 2.82 5.04 -17.05
C ASP A 226 2.99 4.19 -18.30
N ALA A 227 4.21 4.13 -18.86
CA ALA A 227 4.54 3.24 -19.97
C ALA A 227 4.38 1.76 -19.58
N LEU A 228 4.88 1.37 -18.40
CA LEU A 228 4.72 0.01 -17.88
C LEU A 228 3.27 -0.36 -17.58
N CYS A 229 2.49 0.57 -17.02
CA CYS A 229 1.05 0.36 -16.78
C CYS A 229 0.28 0.16 -18.08
N MET A 230 0.65 0.88 -19.14
CA MET A 230 0.04 0.70 -20.47
C MET A 230 0.45 -0.62 -21.12
N GLU A 231 1.70 -1.03 -20.98
CA GLU A 231 2.17 -2.33 -21.48
C GLU A 231 1.47 -3.49 -20.76
N ASN A 232 1.34 -3.41 -19.44
CA ASN A 232 0.62 -4.40 -18.65
C ASN A 232 -0.86 -4.51 -19.08
N ARG A 233 -1.55 -3.38 -19.26
CA ARG A 233 -2.93 -3.36 -19.76
C ARG A 233 -3.06 -3.96 -21.15
N TYR A 234 -2.11 -3.67 -22.04
CA TYR A 234 -2.08 -4.24 -23.39
C TYR A 234 -1.86 -5.77 -23.37
N LEU A 235 -0.93 -6.24 -22.54
CA LEU A 235 -0.64 -7.67 -22.39
C LEU A 235 -1.84 -8.43 -21.80
N GLN A 236 -2.55 -7.85 -20.84
CA GLN A 236 -3.78 -8.41 -20.28
C GLN A 236 -4.88 -8.55 -21.34
N GLU A 237 -5.10 -7.52 -22.16
CA GLU A 237 -6.07 -7.57 -23.26
C GLU A 237 -5.68 -8.64 -24.29
N ARG A 238 -4.37 -8.78 -24.58
CA ARG A 238 -3.85 -9.80 -25.51
C ARG A 238 -4.04 -11.22 -24.99
N LEU A 239 -3.80 -11.44 -23.69
CA LEU A 239 -4.04 -12.73 -23.03
C LEU A 239 -5.52 -13.10 -23.08
N LYS A 240 -6.42 -12.14 -22.85
CA LYS A 240 -7.86 -12.35 -22.93
C LYS A 240 -8.29 -12.77 -24.33
N GLN A 241 -7.77 -12.12 -25.38
CA GLN A 241 -8.04 -12.51 -26.77
C GLN A 241 -7.56 -13.93 -27.09
N LEU A 242 -6.33 -14.28 -26.68
CA LEU A 242 -5.81 -15.64 -26.89
C LEU A 242 -6.64 -16.69 -26.13
N GLN A 243 -7.15 -16.35 -24.94
CA GLN A 243 -8.03 -17.24 -24.20
C GLN A 243 -9.38 -17.45 -24.90
N GLU A 244 -9.94 -16.41 -25.53
CA GLU A 244 -11.14 -16.49 -26.35
C GLU A 244 -10.91 -17.35 -27.61
N GLU A 245 -9.76 -17.20 -28.28
CA GLU A 245 -9.36 -18.05 -29.42
C GLU A 245 -9.22 -19.53 -29.02
N ILE A 246 -8.57 -19.81 -27.89
CA ILE A 246 -8.45 -21.18 -27.35
C ILE A 246 -9.83 -21.78 -27.06
N ASN A 247 -10.75 -21.00 -26.48
CA ASN A 247 -12.10 -21.48 -26.17
C ASN A 247 -12.91 -21.75 -27.45
N LEU A 248 -12.76 -20.92 -28.47
CA LEU A 248 -13.39 -21.11 -29.77
C LEU A 248 -12.86 -22.35 -30.49
N GLN A 249 -11.54 -22.55 -30.49
CA GLN A 249 -10.92 -23.76 -31.06
C GLN A 249 -11.36 -25.03 -30.33
N LYS A 250 -11.44 -25.00 -28.99
CA LYS A 250 -11.99 -26.10 -28.20
C LYS A 250 -13.44 -26.42 -28.60
N SER A 251 -14.29 -25.41 -28.77
CA SER A 251 -15.67 -25.59 -29.24
C SER A 251 -15.72 -26.23 -30.63
N ASN A 252 -14.86 -25.80 -31.55
CA ASN A 252 -14.77 -26.38 -32.89
C ASN A 252 -14.28 -27.84 -32.86
N ILE A 253 -13.26 -28.15 -32.05
CA ILE A 253 -12.79 -29.53 -31.86
C ILE A 253 -13.92 -30.43 -31.33
N VAL A 254 -14.73 -29.95 -30.39
CA VAL A 254 -15.89 -30.69 -29.87
C VAL A 254 -16.94 -30.92 -30.98
N LYS A 255 -17.21 -29.91 -31.83
CA LYS A 255 -18.12 -30.06 -32.97
C LYS A 255 -17.61 -31.10 -33.97
N TYR A 256 -16.33 -31.05 -34.35
CA TYR A 256 -15.74 -32.05 -35.25
C TYR A 256 -15.73 -33.45 -34.65
N LYS A 257 -15.42 -33.58 -33.35
CA LYS A 257 -15.49 -34.84 -32.62
C LYS A 257 -16.90 -35.42 -32.63
N ASN A 258 -17.92 -34.60 -32.39
CA ASN A 258 -19.32 -35.02 -32.43
C ASN A 258 -19.77 -35.43 -33.84
N ALA A 259 -19.32 -34.73 -34.88
CA ALA A 259 -19.58 -35.10 -36.27
C ALA A 259 -18.91 -36.44 -36.64
N LEU A 260 -17.69 -36.69 -36.15
CA LEU A 260 -16.97 -37.96 -36.30
C LEU A 260 -17.63 -39.12 -35.56
N GLU A 261 -18.10 -38.91 -34.33
CA GLU A 261 -18.82 -39.93 -33.53
C GLU A 261 -20.17 -40.30 -34.15
N ARG A 262 -20.89 -39.34 -34.74
CA ARG A 262 -22.11 -39.62 -35.53
C ARG A 262 -21.84 -40.55 -36.72
N ARG A 263 -20.61 -40.55 -37.25
CA ARG A 263 -20.14 -41.46 -38.32
C ARG A 263 -19.80 -42.87 -37.82
N LYS A 264 -19.41 -43.00 -36.55
CA LYS A 264 -19.07 -44.28 -35.90
C LYS A 264 -20.34 -45.07 -35.56
N ASN A 265 -21.40 -44.37 -35.16
CA ASN A 265 -22.69 -44.98 -34.82
C ASN A 265 -23.58 -45.32 -36.02
N SER A 266 -23.25 -44.85 -37.24
CA SER A 266 -23.99 -45.19 -38.47
C SER A 266 -23.49 -46.44 -39.20
N LYS A 267 -22.45 -47.11 -38.70
CA LYS A 267 -21.84 -48.30 -39.32
C LYS A 267 -22.55 -49.63 -39.04
N SER A 268 -23.69 -49.65 -38.35
CA SER A 268 -24.35 -50.91 -37.97
C SER A 268 -25.52 -51.34 -38.87
N ASN A 269 -25.75 -50.72 -40.05
CA ASN A 269 -26.71 -51.29 -40.98
C ASN A 269 -26.46 -50.91 -42.45
N ILE A 270 -26.48 -51.97 -43.29
CA ILE A 270 -26.71 -51.99 -44.75
C ILE A 270 -25.44 -51.99 -45.65
N LYS A 271 -25.18 -53.19 -46.21
CA LYS A 271 -24.54 -53.43 -47.51
C LYS A 271 -25.29 -52.66 -48.60
N SER A 272 -24.62 -51.82 -49.38
CA SER A 272 -24.74 -51.72 -50.84
C SER A 272 -23.81 -50.65 -51.42
N THR A 273 -23.38 -50.91 -52.63
CA THR A 273 -22.48 -50.17 -53.51
C THR A 273 -23.00 -48.80 -53.92
N SER A 274 -22.36 -47.73 -53.47
CA SER A 274 -21.96 -46.53 -54.26
C SER A 274 -21.33 -45.51 -53.32
N SER A 275 -20.24 -44.88 -53.77
CA SER A 275 -19.44 -43.93 -52.99
C SER A 275 -20.24 -42.65 -52.67
N ALA A 276 -20.89 -42.61 -51.52
CA ALA A 276 -21.67 -41.47 -51.07
C ALA A 276 -20.77 -40.29 -50.62
N LEU A 277 -20.96 -39.15 -51.28
CA LEU A 277 -20.41 -37.82 -51.00
C LEU A 277 -20.87 -37.27 -49.62
N THR A 278 -20.34 -37.82 -48.52
CA THR A 278 -20.65 -37.34 -47.16
C THR A 278 -19.39 -37.16 -46.31
N GLY A 279 -18.45 -36.37 -46.85
CA GLY A 279 -17.23 -35.92 -46.15
C GLY A 279 -17.11 -34.40 -46.19
N VAL A 280 -16.52 -33.81 -45.15
CA VAL A 280 -16.09 -32.41 -45.17
C VAL A 280 -15.03 -32.29 -46.27
N LEU A 281 -15.40 -31.67 -47.39
CA LEU A 281 -14.54 -31.49 -48.55
C LEU A 281 -13.53 -30.38 -48.27
N SER A 282 -12.25 -30.63 -48.58
CA SER A 282 -11.22 -29.58 -48.52
C SER A 282 -11.42 -28.53 -49.62
N ALA A 283 -10.93 -27.32 -49.41
CA ALA A 283 -11.05 -26.23 -50.38
C ALA A 283 -10.48 -26.59 -51.78
N LYS A 284 -9.45 -27.45 -51.84
CA LYS A 284 -8.92 -27.98 -53.11
C LYS A 284 -9.88 -28.94 -53.81
N GLN A 285 -10.55 -29.82 -53.07
CA GLN A 285 -11.51 -30.78 -53.62
C GLN A 285 -12.78 -30.10 -54.14
N VAL A 286 -13.20 -29.01 -53.48
CA VAL A 286 -14.32 -28.17 -53.96
C VAL A 286 -13.93 -27.44 -55.25
N GLN A 287 -12.68 -27.00 -55.36
CA GLN A 287 -12.17 -26.32 -56.55
C GLN A 287 -12.01 -27.29 -57.74
N GLU A 288 -11.51 -28.51 -57.53
CA GLU A 288 -11.41 -29.54 -58.57
C GLU A 288 -12.78 -29.95 -59.12
N LEU A 289 -13.79 -30.10 -58.26
CA LEU A 289 -15.17 -30.43 -58.68
C LEU A 289 -15.85 -29.32 -59.50
N LEU A 290 -15.47 -28.06 -59.27
CA LEU A 290 -15.99 -26.91 -60.02
C LEU A 290 -15.23 -26.66 -61.33
N SER A 291 -14.06 -27.30 -61.51
CA SER A 291 -13.18 -27.09 -62.67
C SER A 291 -13.42 -28.07 -63.81
N GLU A 292 -14.23 -29.12 -63.61
CA GLU A 292 -14.62 -30.04 -64.68
C GLU A 292 -15.69 -29.40 -65.59
N GLU A 293 -15.22 -28.78 -66.67
CA GLU A 293 -16.03 -28.20 -67.74
C GLU A 293 -16.77 -29.27 -68.56
N HIS A 294 -17.80 -29.92 -68.02
CA HIS A 294 -18.77 -30.66 -68.85
C HIS A 294 -20.16 -30.04 -68.62
N GLY A 295 -20.52 -29.11 -69.51
CA GLY A 295 -21.86 -28.55 -69.56
C GLY A 295 -22.88 -29.65 -69.88
N CYS A 296 -23.78 -29.97 -68.95
CA CYS A 296 -25.02 -30.66 -69.25
C CYS A 296 -25.98 -30.64 -68.05
N SER A 297 -27.25 -30.41 -68.37
CA SER A 297 -28.41 -30.43 -67.47
C SER A 297 -28.43 -31.68 -66.59
N LEU A 298 -28.24 -31.52 -65.28
CA LEU A 298 -28.33 -32.63 -64.32
C LEU A 298 -29.81 -33.03 -64.13
N PRO A 299 -30.17 -34.33 -64.20
CA PRO A 299 -31.51 -34.78 -63.84
C PRO A 299 -31.74 -34.56 -62.33
N ALA A 300 -32.92 -34.03 -61.99
CA ALA A 300 -33.35 -33.75 -60.62
C ALA A 300 -33.64 -35.04 -59.84
N THR A 301 -32.61 -35.85 -59.59
CA THR A 301 -32.72 -36.99 -58.68
C THR A 301 -32.64 -36.48 -57.23
N PRO A 302 -33.38 -37.09 -56.28
CA PRO A 302 -33.31 -36.70 -54.87
C PRO A 302 -31.88 -36.71 -54.32
N GLN A 303 -31.03 -37.58 -54.86
CA GLN A 303 -29.62 -37.69 -54.50
C GLN A 303 -28.78 -36.50 -55.00
N SER A 304 -28.91 -36.09 -56.27
CA SER A 304 -28.17 -34.93 -56.80
C SER A 304 -28.55 -33.62 -56.10
N ILE A 305 -29.82 -33.49 -55.69
CA ILE A 305 -30.29 -32.35 -54.88
C ILE A 305 -29.72 -32.40 -53.46
N SER A 306 -29.60 -33.58 -52.85
CA SER A 306 -28.98 -33.76 -51.53
C SER A 306 -27.50 -33.40 -51.55
N ASP A 307 -26.77 -33.84 -52.57
CA ASP A 307 -25.34 -33.60 -52.71
C ASP A 307 -25.06 -32.11 -52.97
N LEU A 308 -25.86 -31.46 -53.82
CA LEU A 308 -25.82 -30.00 -54.03
C LEU A 308 -26.12 -29.21 -52.76
N LYS A 309 -27.11 -29.64 -51.97
CA LYS A 309 -27.40 -29.03 -50.65
C LYS A 309 -26.23 -29.19 -49.68
N SER A 310 -25.60 -30.35 -49.65
CA SER A 310 -24.42 -30.56 -48.79
C SER A 310 -23.24 -29.69 -49.20
N LEU A 311 -22.98 -29.56 -50.51
CA LEU A 311 -21.93 -28.68 -51.04
C LEU A 311 -22.22 -27.21 -50.71
N ALA A 312 -23.45 -26.75 -50.92
CA ALA A 312 -23.87 -25.38 -50.60
C ALA A 312 -23.73 -25.07 -49.10
N THR A 313 -24.06 -26.03 -48.24
CA THR A 313 -23.91 -25.87 -46.78
C THR A 313 -22.44 -25.77 -46.38
N ALA A 314 -21.57 -26.62 -46.94
CA ALA A 314 -20.13 -26.57 -46.67
C ALA A 314 -19.47 -25.28 -47.18
N LEU A 315 -19.89 -24.78 -48.34
CA LEU A 315 -19.46 -23.49 -48.87
C LEU A 315 -19.91 -22.33 -47.99
N LEU A 316 -21.17 -22.34 -47.51
CA LEU A 316 -21.68 -21.34 -46.58
C LEU A 316 -20.92 -21.33 -45.25
N GLU A 317 -20.60 -22.50 -44.68
CA GLU A 317 -19.80 -22.63 -43.47
C GLU A 317 -18.39 -22.07 -43.67
N THR A 318 -17.74 -22.38 -44.80
CA THR A 318 -16.40 -21.87 -45.14
C THR A 318 -16.41 -20.34 -45.31
N ILE A 319 -17.43 -19.78 -45.95
CA ILE A 319 -17.60 -18.33 -46.10
C ILE A 319 -17.82 -17.67 -44.74
N HIS A 320 -18.60 -18.30 -43.86
CA HIS A 320 -18.85 -17.78 -42.51
C HIS A 320 -17.56 -17.75 -41.66
N GLU A 321 -16.76 -18.82 -41.70
CA GLU A 321 -15.45 -18.86 -41.03
C GLU A 321 -14.49 -17.78 -41.56
N LYS A 322 -14.39 -17.61 -42.88
CA LYS A 322 -13.55 -16.57 -43.49
C LYS A 322 -14.00 -15.17 -43.09
N ASN A 323 -15.31 -14.91 -43.05
CA ASN A 323 -15.86 -13.63 -42.60
C ASN A 323 -15.54 -13.36 -41.12
N MET A 324 -15.60 -14.38 -40.26
CA MET A 324 -15.23 -14.25 -38.84
C MET A 324 -13.75 -13.89 -38.66
N VAL A 325 -12.85 -14.53 -39.43
CA VAL A 325 -11.41 -14.22 -39.41
C VAL A 325 -11.15 -12.78 -39.88
N ILE A 326 -11.81 -12.35 -40.96
CA ILE A 326 -11.70 -10.97 -41.47
C ILE A 326 -12.23 -9.96 -40.43
N GLN A 327 -13.32 -10.29 -39.74
CA GLN A 327 -13.87 -9.43 -38.69
C GLN A 327 -12.90 -9.29 -37.50
N HIS A 328 -12.28 -10.38 -37.06
CA HIS A 328 -11.26 -10.36 -36.01
C HIS A 328 -10.01 -9.55 -36.44
N GLN A 329 -9.56 -9.72 -37.68
CA GLN A 329 -8.45 -8.94 -38.25
C GLN A 329 -8.78 -7.44 -38.29
N ARG A 330 -10.00 -7.06 -38.70
CA ARG A 330 -10.45 -5.66 -38.72
C ARG A 330 -10.49 -5.06 -37.32
N GLN A 331 -10.91 -5.82 -36.32
CA GLN A 331 -10.96 -5.36 -34.93
C GLN A 331 -9.55 -5.17 -34.36
N THR A 332 -8.61 -6.07 -34.69
CA THR A 332 -7.18 -5.92 -34.35
C THR A 332 -6.57 -4.69 -35.02
N ASN A 333 -6.81 -4.50 -36.31
CA ASN A 333 -6.32 -3.34 -37.05
C ASN A 333 -6.92 -2.01 -36.53
N LYS A 334 -8.15 -2.03 -36.02
CA LYS A 334 -8.78 -0.85 -35.38
C LYS A 334 -8.07 -0.45 -34.09
N ILE A 335 -7.65 -1.42 -33.27
CA ILE A 335 -6.90 -1.14 -32.03
C ILE A 335 -5.52 -0.56 -32.36
N LEU A 336 -4.82 -1.13 -33.35
CA LEU A 336 -3.55 -0.60 -33.84
C LEU A 336 -3.71 0.82 -34.38
N GLY A 337 -4.73 1.08 -35.20
CA GLY A 337 -5.03 2.41 -35.72
C GLY A 337 -5.30 3.44 -34.64
N ASN A 338 -6.04 3.07 -33.57
CA ASN A 338 -6.27 3.95 -32.43
C ASN A 338 -4.97 4.28 -31.69
N ARG A 339 -4.06 3.30 -31.54
CA ARG A 339 -2.77 3.51 -30.87
C ARG A 339 -1.84 4.39 -31.71
N VAL A 340 -1.85 4.23 -33.03
CA VAL A 340 -1.13 5.12 -33.97
C VAL A 340 -1.68 6.55 -33.87
N ALA A 341 -3.00 6.74 -33.92
CA ALA A 341 -3.62 8.05 -33.80
C ALA A 341 -3.33 8.73 -32.44
N GLU A 342 -3.27 7.96 -31.35
CA GLU A 342 -2.90 8.49 -30.03
C GLU A 342 -1.42 8.89 -29.97
N LEU A 343 -0.52 8.08 -30.54
CA LEU A 343 0.90 8.39 -30.64
C LEU A 343 1.15 9.62 -31.54
N GLU A 344 0.43 9.76 -32.64
CA GLU A 344 0.46 10.96 -33.49
C GLU A 344 -0.02 12.21 -32.72
N LYS A 345 -1.07 12.08 -31.91
CA LYS A 345 -1.55 13.19 -31.06
C LYS A 345 -0.52 13.58 -30.01
N LYS A 346 0.12 12.60 -29.35
CA LYS A 346 1.21 12.84 -28.39
C LYS A 346 2.42 13.50 -29.06
N LEU A 347 2.79 13.04 -30.26
CA LEU A 347 3.85 13.65 -31.06
C LEU A 347 3.54 15.13 -31.38
N ARG A 348 2.32 15.44 -31.83
CA ARG A 348 1.88 16.83 -32.07
C ARG A 348 1.91 17.69 -30.80
N THR A 349 1.59 17.11 -29.66
CA THR A 349 1.62 17.83 -28.37
C THR A 349 3.06 18.15 -27.94
N LEU A 350 4.00 17.26 -28.26
CA LEU A 350 5.44 17.47 -28.06
C LEU A 350 6.04 18.47 -29.05
N GLU A 351 5.54 18.52 -30.29
CA GLU A 351 5.91 19.54 -31.29
C GLU A 351 5.47 20.95 -30.86
N VAL A 352 4.23 21.09 -30.34
CA VAL A 352 3.68 22.38 -29.88
C VAL A 352 4.36 22.91 -28.60
N SER A 353 4.94 22.02 -27.78
CA SER A 353 5.65 22.41 -26.53
C SER A 353 7.11 22.82 -26.74
N GLY A 354 7.57 22.95 -28.00
CA GLY A 354 8.86 23.58 -28.31
C GLY A 354 10.11 22.74 -28.01
N LEU A 355 9.96 21.51 -27.49
CA LEU A 355 11.06 20.63 -27.10
C LEU A 355 11.94 20.15 -28.28
N TRP A 356 11.46 20.34 -29.52
CA TRP A 356 12.16 20.02 -30.77
C TRP A 356 13.14 21.10 -31.24
N SER A 357 13.27 22.22 -30.51
CA SER A 357 14.15 23.35 -30.88
C SER A 357 15.59 23.22 -30.34
N LEU A 358 15.93 22.11 -29.67
CA LEU A 358 17.30 21.85 -29.22
C LEU A 358 18.17 21.30 -30.37
N PRO A 359 19.36 21.88 -30.63
CA PRO A 359 20.18 21.56 -31.80
C PRO A 359 20.65 20.09 -31.85
N GLU A 360 20.76 19.41 -30.70
CA GLU A 360 21.22 18.02 -30.61
C GLU A 360 20.18 17.00 -31.11
N LEU A 361 18.87 17.29 -31.00
CA LEU A 361 17.81 16.38 -31.50
C LEU A 361 17.63 16.45 -33.02
N ARG A 362 18.08 17.51 -33.70
CA ARG A 362 18.05 17.58 -35.17
C ARG A 362 18.97 16.54 -35.81
N ILE A 363 20.11 16.26 -35.17
CA ILE A 363 21.09 15.28 -35.67
C ILE A 363 20.53 13.85 -35.52
N LEU A 364 19.91 13.55 -34.37
CA LEU A 364 19.29 12.24 -34.12
C LEU A 364 18.07 11.98 -35.03
N THR A 365 17.26 13.00 -35.28
CA THR A 365 16.06 12.85 -36.13
C THR A 365 16.41 12.75 -37.60
N MET A 366 17.48 13.41 -38.06
CA MET A 366 18.03 13.22 -39.40
C MET A 366 18.67 11.83 -39.54
N SER A 367 19.41 11.36 -38.54
CA SER A 367 19.99 10.01 -38.52
C SER A 367 18.91 8.91 -38.55
N CYS A 368 17.84 9.06 -37.77
CA CYS A 368 16.70 8.13 -37.78
C CYS A 368 15.92 8.17 -39.10
N LYS A 369 15.71 9.36 -39.70
CA LYS A 369 15.05 9.47 -41.02
C LYS A 369 15.88 8.85 -42.13
N ILE A 370 17.22 8.98 -42.08
CA ILE A 370 18.15 8.33 -43.01
C ILE A 370 18.13 6.82 -42.82
N HIS A 371 18.18 6.32 -41.58
CA HIS A 371 18.07 4.87 -41.30
C HIS A 371 16.73 4.28 -41.74
N LEU A 372 15.61 4.97 -41.47
CA LEU A 372 14.29 4.53 -41.92
C LEU A 372 14.14 4.57 -43.44
N ALA A 373 14.73 5.57 -44.11
CA ALA A 373 14.78 5.62 -45.57
C ALA A 373 15.64 4.49 -46.15
N ILE A 374 16.78 4.18 -45.53
CA ILE A 374 17.66 3.06 -45.93
C ILE A 374 16.95 1.71 -45.72
N ILE A 375 16.25 1.53 -44.59
CA ILE A 375 15.45 0.32 -44.33
C ILE A 375 14.31 0.19 -45.34
N PHE A 376 13.62 1.29 -45.66
CA PHE A 376 12.53 1.29 -46.65
C PHE A 376 13.04 1.02 -48.07
N ILE A 377 14.22 1.53 -48.43
CA ILE A 377 14.89 1.24 -49.70
C ILE A 377 15.38 -0.22 -49.73
N LEU A 378 15.95 -0.75 -48.64
CA LEU A 378 16.37 -2.15 -48.56
C LEU A 378 15.18 -3.12 -48.64
N TYR A 379 14.06 -2.80 -48.00
CA TYR A 379 12.82 -3.59 -48.04
C TYR A 379 12.13 -3.57 -49.40
N THR A 380 12.21 -2.45 -50.12
CA THR A 380 11.57 -2.32 -51.45
C THR A 380 12.45 -2.82 -52.60
N VAL A 381 13.79 -2.81 -52.45
CA VAL A 381 14.72 -3.16 -53.52
C VAL A 381 15.24 -4.60 -53.44
N ILE A 382 15.36 -5.22 -52.25
CA ILE A 382 16.14 -6.47 -52.12
C ILE A 382 15.33 -7.71 -51.72
N GLY A 383 14.15 -7.62 -51.11
CA GLY A 383 13.25 -8.78 -50.96
C GLY A 383 13.92 -10.10 -50.48
N ILE A 384 14.78 -10.04 -49.44
CA ILE A 384 15.48 -11.23 -48.91
C ILE A 384 15.14 -11.47 -47.43
N GLN A 385 14.78 -12.73 -47.16
CA GLN A 385 14.61 -13.38 -45.87
C GLN A 385 15.96 -13.95 -45.38
N ALA A 386 16.40 -13.60 -44.16
CA ALA A 386 17.43 -14.28 -43.33
C ALA A 386 17.76 -13.33 -42.15
N GLU A 387 18.23 -13.70 -40.96
CA GLU A 387 18.62 -14.95 -40.30
C GLU A 387 18.68 -14.64 -38.78
N VAL A 388 18.56 -15.65 -37.93
CA VAL A 388 18.57 -15.52 -36.46
C VAL A 388 20.03 -15.44 -35.95
N PRO A 389 20.43 -14.43 -35.14
CA PRO A 389 21.73 -14.43 -34.48
C PRO A 389 21.73 -15.26 -33.18
N LYS A 390 22.86 -15.90 -32.90
CA LYS A 390 23.17 -16.76 -31.73
C LYS A 390 22.91 -16.07 -30.38
N PRO A 391 22.52 -16.81 -29.32
CA PRO A 391 22.26 -16.22 -28.02
C PRO A 391 23.56 -15.95 -27.24
N CYS A 392 23.65 -14.75 -26.67
CA CYS A 392 24.57 -14.42 -25.58
C CYS A 392 23.94 -14.81 -24.22
N ASP A 393 24.77 -15.36 -23.34
CA ASP A 393 24.67 -15.38 -21.88
C ASP A 393 23.40 -16.00 -21.26
N GLU A 394 23.28 -17.33 -21.39
CA GLU A 394 22.23 -18.17 -20.80
C GLU A 394 22.10 -18.04 -19.26
N GLU A 395 23.18 -17.74 -18.52
CA GLU A 395 23.12 -17.60 -17.06
C GLU A 395 22.31 -16.38 -16.59
N SER A 396 22.41 -15.23 -17.27
CA SER A 396 21.70 -14.02 -16.86
C SER A 396 20.20 -14.11 -17.13
N PHE A 397 19.81 -14.86 -18.18
CA PHE A 397 18.42 -15.06 -18.54
C PHE A 397 17.74 -16.06 -17.60
N VAL A 398 18.46 -17.10 -17.15
CA VAL A 398 17.97 -18.03 -16.12
C VAL A 398 17.78 -17.30 -14.78
N ASP A 399 18.72 -16.44 -14.39
CA ASP A 399 18.61 -15.63 -13.16
C ASP A 399 17.47 -14.59 -13.23
N MET A 400 17.34 -13.87 -14.35
CA MET A 400 16.19 -12.98 -14.58
C MET A 400 14.86 -13.75 -14.59
N HIS A 401 14.81 -14.90 -15.25
CA HIS A 401 13.61 -15.72 -15.30
C HIS A 401 13.22 -16.25 -13.90
N GLN A 402 14.21 -16.59 -13.07
CA GLN A 402 14.01 -17.02 -11.70
C GLN A 402 13.52 -15.85 -10.82
N LYS A 403 14.15 -14.68 -10.91
CA LYS A 403 13.73 -13.45 -10.20
C LYS A 403 12.34 -12.98 -10.60
N VAL A 404 12.01 -13.04 -11.90
CA VAL A 404 10.67 -12.71 -12.40
C VAL A 404 9.64 -13.73 -11.92
N LYS A 405 9.97 -15.03 -11.90
CA LYS A 405 9.12 -16.06 -11.30
C LYS A 405 8.88 -15.81 -9.82
N ASP A 406 9.91 -15.48 -9.05
CA ASP A 406 9.81 -15.21 -7.62
C ASP A 406 8.99 -13.94 -7.34
N LEU A 407 9.15 -12.89 -8.15
CA LEU A 407 8.35 -11.67 -8.10
C LEU A 407 6.87 -11.93 -8.45
N TRP A 408 6.62 -12.77 -9.46
CA TRP A 408 5.28 -13.16 -9.88
C TRP A 408 4.61 -14.06 -8.83
N LEU A 409 5.36 -14.98 -8.23
CA LEU A 409 4.94 -15.79 -7.08
C LEU A 409 4.64 -14.91 -5.86
N THR A 410 5.37 -13.81 -5.65
CA THR A 410 5.11 -12.83 -4.58
C THR A 410 3.77 -12.11 -4.78
N MET A 411 3.49 -11.68 -6.01
CA MET A 411 2.25 -10.97 -6.35
C MET A 411 1.03 -11.89 -6.33
N LEU A 412 1.19 -13.16 -6.71
CA LEU A 412 0.12 -14.16 -6.70
C LEU A 412 -0.12 -14.78 -5.32
N HIS A 413 0.91 -14.87 -4.48
CA HIS A 413 0.81 -15.38 -3.11
C HIS A 413 0.70 -14.27 -2.06
N SER A 414 0.13 -13.12 -2.41
CA SER A 414 -0.69 -12.39 -1.45
C SER A 414 -1.91 -13.27 -1.16
N ASN A 415 -1.72 -14.36 -0.40
CA ASN A 415 -2.76 -15.33 -0.13
C ASN A 415 -3.86 -14.59 0.67
N PRO A 416 -5.00 -14.20 0.05
CA PRO A 416 -5.99 -13.35 0.71
C PRO A 416 -6.69 -14.08 1.86
N PHE A 417 -6.44 -15.39 1.98
CA PHE A 417 -7.09 -16.29 2.93
C PHE A 417 -6.38 -16.42 4.29
N LEU A 418 -5.19 -15.83 4.49
CA LEU A 418 -4.37 -16.09 5.69
C LEU A 418 -4.15 -14.90 6.61
N ILE A 419 -4.70 -13.74 6.26
CA ILE A 419 -4.65 -12.57 7.11
C ILE A 419 -5.90 -12.62 7.99
N ASN A 420 -5.74 -12.91 9.29
CA ASN A 420 -6.83 -12.72 10.25
C ASN A 420 -7.32 -11.27 10.16
N THR A 421 -8.56 -11.00 10.58
CA THR A 421 -9.22 -9.67 10.52
C THR A 421 -8.38 -8.49 11.00
N ASP A 422 -7.35 -8.77 11.79
CA ASP A 422 -6.47 -7.80 12.46
C ASP A 422 -5.14 -7.56 11.73
N GLY A 423 -4.88 -8.20 10.57
CA GLY A 423 -3.62 -8.06 9.83
C GLY A 423 -2.50 -9.02 10.27
N VAL A 424 -2.67 -9.71 11.41
CA VAL A 424 -1.64 -10.57 12.04
C VAL A 424 -1.78 -12.03 11.60
N SER A 425 -0.66 -12.64 11.21
CA SER A 425 -0.60 -14.07 10.90
C SER A 425 -0.09 -14.87 12.09
N TYR A 426 -0.71 -16.02 12.33
CA TYR A 426 -0.36 -16.96 13.39
C TYR A 426 -0.20 -18.36 12.79
N THR A 427 0.80 -19.09 13.26
CA THR A 427 1.00 -20.49 12.86
C THR A 427 1.36 -21.35 14.07
N THR A 428 1.12 -22.64 13.92
CA THR A 428 1.45 -23.69 14.88
C THR A 428 2.11 -24.86 14.19
N CYS A 429 3.03 -25.52 14.89
CA CYS A 429 3.75 -26.69 14.44
C CYS A 429 3.83 -27.66 15.63
N VAL A 430 3.13 -28.79 15.54
CA VAL A 430 3.11 -29.80 16.63
C VAL A 430 4.21 -30.82 16.37
N LEU A 431 5.28 -30.75 17.15
CA LEU A 431 6.48 -31.59 17.02
C LEU A 431 6.17 -33.04 17.38
N ASN A 432 6.46 -33.94 16.45
CA ASN A 432 6.39 -35.38 16.66
C ASN A 432 7.78 -36.01 16.46
N PRO A 433 8.10 -37.10 17.18
CA PRO A 433 9.34 -37.85 16.96
C PRO A 433 9.43 -38.38 15.53
N SER A 434 10.64 -38.38 14.95
CA SER A 434 10.86 -38.98 13.63
C SER A 434 10.51 -40.47 13.64
N THR A 435 9.84 -40.93 12.59
CA THR A 435 9.44 -42.35 12.43
C THR A 435 10.63 -43.29 12.25
N LYS A 436 11.81 -42.77 11.90
CA LYS A 436 13.06 -43.53 11.71
C LYS A 436 13.95 -43.64 12.94
N LEU A 437 13.52 -43.09 14.07
CA LEU A 437 14.28 -43.22 15.30
C LEU A 437 14.37 -44.68 15.74
N GLN A 438 15.56 -45.09 16.18
CA GLN A 438 15.74 -46.37 16.83
C GLN A 438 15.07 -46.35 18.22
N PRO A 439 14.69 -47.51 18.79
CA PRO A 439 14.05 -47.56 20.11
C PRO A 439 14.85 -46.89 21.24
N THR A 440 16.17 -46.81 21.08
CA THR A 440 17.11 -46.18 22.02
C THR A 440 17.29 -44.67 21.80
N ASP A 441 16.84 -44.13 20.67
CA ASP A 441 16.97 -42.71 20.36
C ASP A 441 15.94 -41.88 21.15
N LEU A 442 16.28 -40.60 21.41
CA LEU A 442 15.42 -39.68 22.14
C LEU A 442 14.14 -39.36 21.35
N LYS A 443 12.98 -39.54 21.99
CA LYS A 443 11.68 -39.16 21.42
C LYS A 443 11.26 -37.81 21.98
N LEU A 444 11.34 -36.79 21.13
CA LEU A 444 10.97 -35.43 21.49
C LEU A 444 9.56 -35.10 21.02
N THR A 445 8.80 -34.40 21.85
CA THR A 445 7.46 -33.89 21.55
C THR A 445 7.37 -32.42 21.91
N GLY A 446 6.36 -31.72 21.39
CA GLY A 446 6.10 -30.34 21.79
C GLY A 446 5.39 -29.54 20.73
N GLN A 447 5.56 -28.22 20.79
CA GLN A 447 4.99 -27.31 19.82
C GLN A 447 5.88 -26.09 19.59
N VAL A 448 5.81 -25.58 18.37
CA VAL A 448 6.39 -24.29 17.98
C VAL A 448 5.28 -23.40 17.47
N LEU A 449 5.20 -22.19 18.02
CA LEU A 449 4.20 -21.19 17.66
C LEU A 449 4.91 -20.01 17.01
N PHE A 450 4.37 -19.50 15.91
CA PHE A 450 4.85 -18.25 15.31
C PHE A 450 3.75 -17.20 15.22
N LYS A 451 4.16 -15.94 15.30
CA LYS A 451 3.33 -14.76 15.15
C LYS A 451 4.08 -13.69 14.38
N GLN A 452 3.43 -13.08 13.40
CA GLN A 452 3.98 -11.91 12.71
C GLN A 452 2.87 -10.92 12.36
N THR A 453 3.03 -9.69 12.84
CA THR A 453 1.99 -8.64 12.77
C THR A 453 1.81 -8.05 11.37
N PHE A 454 2.89 -7.92 10.60
CA PHE A 454 2.88 -7.41 9.23
C PHE A 454 4.11 -7.96 8.47
N PRO A 455 4.12 -7.97 7.13
CA PRO A 455 5.18 -8.61 6.32
C PRO A 455 6.61 -8.16 6.65
N ASN A 456 6.81 -6.88 6.95
CA ASN A 456 8.13 -6.31 7.28
C ASN A 456 8.43 -6.34 8.80
N GLY A 457 7.54 -6.94 9.60
CA GLY A 457 7.72 -7.07 11.04
C GLY A 457 8.61 -8.26 11.37
N HIS A 458 9.20 -8.28 12.57
CA HIS A 458 9.96 -9.43 13.02
C HIS A 458 9.02 -10.62 13.31
N LEU A 459 9.44 -11.82 12.93
CA LEU A 459 8.76 -13.04 13.33
C LEU A 459 8.99 -13.26 14.82
N GLU A 460 7.93 -13.36 15.60
CA GLU A 460 8.00 -13.86 16.97
C GLU A 460 7.77 -15.36 16.97
N ALA A 461 8.58 -16.10 17.73
CA ALA A 461 8.44 -17.55 17.87
C ALA A 461 8.56 -18.01 19.32
N ILE A 462 7.75 -19.00 19.67
CA ILE A 462 7.81 -19.72 20.95
C ILE A 462 8.17 -21.17 20.63
N PHE A 463 9.28 -21.63 21.18
CA PHE A 463 9.72 -23.03 21.10
C PHE A 463 9.45 -23.69 22.44
N ALA A 464 8.60 -24.72 22.43
CA ALA A 464 8.26 -25.53 23.60
C ALA A 464 8.49 -27.00 23.26
N VAL A 465 9.65 -27.54 23.63
CA VAL A 465 10.06 -28.92 23.29
C VAL A 465 10.39 -29.68 24.57
N GLU A 466 9.95 -30.91 24.67
CA GLU A 466 10.15 -31.78 25.83
C GLU A 466 10.59 -33.19 25.42
N GLY A 467 10.98 -34.00 26.41
CA GLY A 467 11.47 -35.36 26.20
C GLY A 467 12.99 -35.50 26.21
N PHE A 468 13.72 -34.46 26.67
CA PHE A 468 15.16 -34.57 26.87
C PHE A 468 15.50 -35.26 28.20
N PRO A 469 16.63 -35.99 28.29
CA PRO A 469 17.09 -36.58 29.54
C PRO A 469 17.35 -35.51 30.60
N LEU A 470 17.11 -35.85 31.87
CA LEU A 470 17.25 -34.97 33.03
C LEU A 470 18.71 -34.83 33.51
N ASP A 471 19.64 -35.47 32.82
CA ASP A 471 21.05 -35.52 33.21
C ASP A 471 21.66 -34.10 33.17
N ASN A 472 22.43 -33.77 34.22
CA ASN A 472 22.92 -32.41 34.52
C ASN A 472 23.88 -31.79 33.48
N ASN A 473 24.17 -32.48 32.38
CA ASN A 473 24.94 -31.92 31.28
C ASN A 473 24.01 -31.05 30.46
N GLN A 474 24.09 -29.74 30.68
CA GLN A 474 23.37 -28.72 29.91
C GLN A 474 23.69 -28.89 28.43
N THR A 475 22.80 -29.57 27.70
CA THR A 475 22.94 -29.82 26.27
C THR A 475 22.26 -28.72 25.48
N SER A 476 22.90 -28.27 24.41
CA SER A 476 22.28 -27.39 23.42
C SER A 476 21.85 -28.22 22.22
N ARG A 477 20.72 -27.85 21.61
CA ARG A 477 20.17 -28.50 20.41
C ARG A 477 19.92 -27.46 19.33
N ALA A 478 20.21 -27.81 18.09
CA ALA A 478 19.86 -26.99 16.95
C ALA A 478 18.38 -27.15 16.57
N ILE A 479 17.75 -26.08 16.13
CA ILE A 479 16.39 -26.10 15.57
C ILE A 479 16.38 -25.29 14.28
N HIS A 480 15.95 -25.90 13.17
CA HIS A 480 15.97 -25.29 11.85
C HIS A 480 14.64 -25.42 11.11
N ILE A 481 14.43 -24.54 10.13
CA ILE A 481 13.40 -24.76 9.11
C ILE A 481 14.02 -25.49 7.92
N HIS A 482 13.37 -26.57 7.52
CA HIS A 482 13.74 -27.37 6.35
C HIS A 482 12.83 -27.07 5.16
N ASN A 483 13.34 -27.31 3.95
CA ASN A 483 12.74 -26.84 2.71
C ASN A 483 11.30 -27.34 2.50
N TYR A 484 11.03 -28.61 2.80
CA TYR A 484 9.76 -29.26 2.52
C TYR A 484 8.98 -29.57 3.80
N GLY A 485 7.67 -29.35 3.77
CA GLY A 485 6.72 -29.91 4.74
C GLY A 485 6.37 -31.37 4.42
N ASP A 486 7.32 -32.15 3.95
CA ASP A 486 7.13 -33.56 3.62
C ASP A 486 7.67 -34.44 4.75
N LEU A 487 6.77 -35.14 5.44
CA LEU A 487 7.08 -36.07 6.53
C LEU A 487 6.82 -37.53 6.15
N SER A 488 6.70 -37.84 4.85
CA SER A 488 6.42 -39.19 4.35
C SER A 488 7.48 -40.23 4.75
N ASP A 489 8.73 -39.78 4.91
CA ASP A 489 9.86 -40.59 5.35
C ASP A 489 10.43 -40.09 6.69
N GLY A 490 9.52 -39.71 7.60
CA GLY A 490 9.86 -39.10 8.88
C GLY A 490 10.45 -37.70 8.68
N CYS A 491 11.46 -37.35 9.48
CA CYS A 491 12.10 -36.04 9.34
C CYS A 491 13.11 -35.97 8.19
N ASP A 492 13.43 -37.08 7.51
CA ASP A 492 14.44 -37.11 6.44
C ASP A 492 13.90 -36.50 5.13
N SER A 493 12.62 -36.74 4.81
CA SER A 493 11.94 -36.18 3.64
C SER A 493 11.75 -34.66 3.69
N ALA A 494 11.99 -34.03 4.84
CA ALA A 494 11.97 -32.58 4.99
C ALA A 494 12.98 -31.84 4.08
N GLY A 495 13.98 -32.56 3.55
CA GLY A 495 15.00 -32.00 2.66
C GLY A 495 16.12 -31.26 3.41
N ALA A 496 16.86 -30.39 2.71
CA ALA A 496 17.90 -29.53 3.30
C ALA A 496 17.29 -28.36 4.11
N HIS A 497 18.13 -27.54 4.75
CA HIS A 497 17.69 -26.28 5.35
C HIS A 497 16.99 -25.41 4.29
N TYR A 498 15.99 -24.65 4.71
CA TYR A 498 15.29 -23.76 3.81
C TYR A 498 16.20 -22.58 3.40
N ASN A 499 16.70 -22.61 2.16
CA ASN A 499 17.67 -21.66 1.64
C ASN A 499 17.20 -21.01 0.33
N PRO A 500 16.26 -20.06 0.38
CA PRO A 500 15.78 -19.37 -0.83
C PRO A 500 16.80 -18.41 -1.44
N PHE A 501 17.86 -18.06 -0.71
CA PHE A 501 18.84 -17.04 -1.10
C PHE A 501 20.19 -17.63 -1.52
N THR A 502 20.31 -18.95 -1.55
CA THR A 502 21.54 -19.67 -1.91
C THR A 502 22.76 -19.16 -1.11
N VAL A 503 22.57 -18.95 0.19
CA VAL A 503 23.63 -18.51 1.12
C VAL A 503 24.13 -19.69 1.95
N ASN A 504 25.34 -19.60 2.50
CA ASN A 504 25.84 -20.62 3.42
C ASN A 504 25.19 -20.50 4.80
N HIS A 505 24.99 -21.62 5.48
CA HIS A 505 24.72 -21.67 6.91
C HIS A 505 25.81 -20.91 7.69
N PRO A 506 25.48 -20.14 8.75
CA PRO A 506 24.20 -20.03 9.45
C PRO A 506 23.29 -18.88 8.97
N ASN A 507 23.34 -18.52 7.69
CA ASN A 507 22.60 -17.37 7.16
C ASN A 507 21.28 -17.75 6.49
N HIS A 508 20.82 -19.00 6.61
CA HIS A 508 19.51 -19.34 6.08
C HIS A 508 18.41 -18.66 6.94
N PRO A 509 17.28 -18.23 6.34
CA PRO A 509 16.16 -17.64 7.07
C PRO A 509 15.69 -18.47 8.27
N GLY A 510 15.78 -19.79 8.15
CA GLY A 510 15.35 -20.76 9.14
C GLY A 510 16.39 -21.20 10.15
N ASP A 511 17.61 -20.63 10.15
CA ASP A 511 18.69 -21.03 11.04
C ASP A 511 18.52 -20.37 12.43
N PHE A 512 17.63 -20.92 13.28
CA PHE A 512 17.39 -20.37 14.62
C PHE A 512 18.52 -20.62 15.63
N GLY A 513 19.48 -21.46 15.24
CA GLY A 513 20.68 -21.78 16.01
C GLY A 513 20.40 -22.66 17.22
N ASN A 514 21.16 -22.43 18.29
CA ASN A 514 21.20 -23.31 19.45
C ASN A 514 20.21 -22.93 20.56
N PHE A 515 19.53 -23.95 21.09
CA PHE A 515 18.60 -23.88 22.19
C PHE A 515 19.10 -24.70 23.37
N ARG A 516 19.25 -24.05 24.51
CA ARG A 516 19.69 -24.70 25.75
C ARG A 516 18.55 -25.51 26.34
N VAL A 517 18.79 -26.80 26.58
CA VAL A 517 17.89 -27.68 27.32
C VAL A 517 18.07 -27.41 28.82
N LYS A 518 16.96 -27.24 29.52
CA LYS A 518 16.89 -27.10 30.98
C LYS A 518 15.77 -27.98 31.51
N ASP A 519 16.07 -28.79 32.53
CA ASP A 519 15.08 -29.65 33.21
C ASP A 519 14.29 -30.55 32.22
N GLY A 520 14.99 -31.12 31.24
CA GLY A 520 14.39 -31.98 30.21
C GLY A 520 13.56 -31.25 29.15
N LYS A 521 13.60 -29.91 29.12
CA LYS A 521 12.76 -29.07 28.25
C LYS A 521 13.54 -27.93 27.58
N ILE A 522 13.04 -27.47 26.44
CA ILE A 522 13.38 -26.21 25.80
C ILE A 522 12.14 -25.33 25.86
N GLU A 523 12.26 -24.16 26.49
CA GLU A 523 11.21 -23.14 26.48
C GLU A 523 11.84 -21.78 26.17
N ARG A 524 11.55 -21.25 24.97
CA ARG A 524 12.14 -19.98 24.50
C ARG A 524 11.16 -19.18 23.66
N HIS A 525 10.90 -17.94 24.07
CA HIS A 525 10.25 -16.91 23.25
C HIS A 525 11.28 -15.90 22.76
N GLY A 526 11.25 -15.59 21.48
CA GLY A 526 12.19 -14.63 20.87
C GLY A 526 11.69 -14.05 19.56
N ALA A 527 12.43 -13.06 19.07
CA ALA A 527 12.24 -12.48 17.74
C ALA A 527 13.31 -13.00 16.78
N TYR A 528 12.90 -13.33 15.56
CA TYR A 528 13.71 -13.94 14.51
C TYR A 528 13.48 -13.14 13.22
N PRO A 529 14.35 -12.17 12.89
CA PRO A 529 14.08 -11.21 11.83
C PRO A 529 14.21 -11.80 10.42
N ASP A 530 14.95 -12.91 10.26
CA ASP A 530 15.33 -13.44 8.94
C ASP A 530 14.26 -14.36 8.33
N ALA A 531 13.38 -14.95 9.15
CA ALA A 531 12.24 -15.75 8.71
C ALA A 531 10.95 -14.90 8.61
N THR A 532 10.04 -15.29 7.73
CA THR A 532 8.76 -14.60 7.51
C THR A 532 7.61 -15.56 7.28
N LEU A 533 6.40 -15.19 7.70
CA LEU A 533 5.13 -15.86 7.37
C LEU A 533 4.51 -15.34 6.07
N PHE A 534 5.05 -14.27 5.48
CA PHE A 534 4.46 -13.57 4.35
C PHE A 534 5.32 -13.65 3.09
N GLY A 535 4.66 -13.52 1.93
CA GLY A 535 5.34 -13.43 0.63
C GLY A 535 5.91 -14.75 0.12
N PRO A 536 6.78 -14.71 -0.90
CA PRO A 536 7.30 -15.90 -1.58
C PRO A 536 8.24 -16.71 -0.67
N TYR A 537 8.84 -16.03 0.31
CA TYR A 537 9.79 -16.61 1.25
C TYR A 537 9.12 -17.10 2.54
N SER A 538 7.79 -17.24 2.52
CA SER A 538 7.03 -17.71 3.66
C SER A 538 7.50 -19.10 4.10
N ILE A 539 7.58 -19.27 5.42
CA ILE A 539 7.88 -20.56 6.06
C ILE A 539 6.65 -21.44 6.24
N ILE A 540 5.44 -20.92 5.92
CA ILE A 540 4.20 -21.69 6.03
C ILE A 540 4.25 -22.89 5.07
N GLY A 541 3.86 -24.06 5.56
CA GLY A 541 3.88 -25.31 4.80
C GLY A 541 5.27 -25.97 4.72
N ARG A 542 6.31 -25.34 5.30
CA ARG A 542 7.63 -25.95 5.50
C ARG A 542 7.68 -26.72 6.81
N SER A 543 8.81 -27.32 7.14
CA SER A 543 8.96 -28.09 8.37
C SER A 543 9.95 -27.49 9.35
N ILE A 544 9.66 -27.63 10.65
CA ILE A 544 10.64 -27.43 11.72
C ILE A 544 11.29 -28.77 12.00
N VAL A 545 12.60 -28.77 12.24
CA VAL A 545 13.37 -29.95 12.64
C VAL A 545 14.20 -29.62 13.88
N VAL A 546 14.12 -30.48 14.89
CA VAL A 546 14.96 -30.45 16.10
C VAL A 546 16.05 -31.50 15.96
N HIS A 547 17.29 -31.09 16.16
CA HIS A 547 18.47 -31.93 15.92
C HIS A 547 19.06 -32.53 17.21
N MET A 548 19.85 -33.59 17.02
CA MET A 548 20.53 -34.31 18.08
C MET A 548 21.75 -33.55 18.62
N GLN A 549 22.43 -32.72 17.86
CA GLN A 549 23.63 -32.01 18.33
C GLN A 549 23.40 -30.50 18.34
N ALA A 550 24.34 -29.80 18.97
CA ALA A 550 24.42 -28.36 18.86
C ALA A 550 24.93 -28.00 17.46
N ASP A 551 24.43 -26.90 16.94
CA ASP A 551 24.89 -26.28 15.73
C ASP A 551 26.27 -25.63 15.94
N ASP A 552 27.24 -25.89 15.06
CA ASP A 552 28.57 -25.28 15.09
C ASP A 552 28.63 -23.86 14.47
N LEU A 553 27.54 -23.40 13.88
CA LEU A 553 27.31 -22.10 13.26
C LEU A 553 28.28 -21.80 12.11
N GLY A 554 28.60 -22.81 11.30
CA GLY A 554 29.51 -22.68 10.17
C GLY A 554 30.99 -22.70 10.55
N LYS A 555 31.33 -23.12 11.79
CA LYS A 555 32.70 -23.06 12.34
C LYS A 555 33.43 -24.39 12.42
N GLY A 556 32.81 -25.48 11.95
CA GLY A 556 33.34 -26.85 11.99
C GLY A 556 34.42 -27.17 10.94
N ASN A 557 34.79 -26.20 10.10
CA ASN A 557 35.84 -26.33 9.07
C ASN A 557 35.66 -27.55 8.14
N ASN A 558 34.41 -27.86 7.79
CA ASN A 558 34.04 -28.89 6.83
C ASN A 558 32.80 -28.44 6.03
N THR A 559 32.46 -29.14 4.95
CA THR A 559 31.32 -28.76 4.08
C THR A 559 29.98 -28.82 4.83
N ALA A 560 29.77 -29.86 5.63
CA ALA A 560 28.55 -30.03 6.42
C ALA A 560 28.31 -28.89 7.42
N SER A 561 29.37 -28.25 7.93
CA SER A 561 29.27 -27.07 8.78
C SER A 561 28.63 -25.89 8.05
N LEU A 562 29.01 -25.66 6.79
CA LEU A 562 28.46 -24.59 5.95
C LEU A 562 27.09 -24.92 5.34
N GLU A 563 26.65 -26.17 5.42
CA GLU A 563 25.35 -26.63 4.92
C GLU A 563 24.29 -26.76 6.03
N ASN A 564 24.67 -27.29 7.20
CA ASN A 564 23.74 -27.70 8.25
C ASN A 564 24.30 -27.59 9.68
N GLY A 565 25.44 -26.91 9.86
CA GLY A 565 26.02 -26.66 11.18
C GLY A 565 26.49 -27.91 11.91
N ASN A 566 26.69 -29.05 11.22
CA ASN A 566 26.98 -30.35 11.83
C ASN A 566 26.01 -30.73 12.97
N ALA A 567 24.73 -30.33 12.86
CA ALA A 567 23.74 -30.54 13.93
C ALA A 567 23.35 -32.03 14.13
N GLY A 568 23.81 -32.94 13.28
CA GLY A 568 23.60 -34.38 13.43
C GLY A 568 22.15 -34.83 13.15
N LYS A 569 21.76 -35.97 13.73
CA LYS A 569 20.47 -36.65 13.46
C LYS A 569 19.26 -35.75 13.72
N ARG A 570 18.19 -35.95 12.95
CA ARG A 570 16.88 -35.27 13.09
C ARG A 570 15.99 -36.04 14.07
N LEU A 571 15.69 -35.45 15.22
CA LEU A 571 14.96 -36.13 16.32
C LEU A 571 13.45 -35.97 16.23
N ALA A 572 12.98 -34.75 15.97
CA ALA A 572 11.56 -34.45 15.85
C ALA A 572 11.32 -33.39 14.80
N CYS A 573 10.14 -33.44 14.18
CA CYS A 573 9.77 -32.48 13.16
C CYS A 573 8.25 -32.30 13.09
N CYS A 574 7.84 -31.23 12.42
CA CYS A 574 6.44 -30.90 12.20
C CYS A 574 6.30 -29.95 11.01
N ILE A 575 5.09 -29.88 10.44
CA ILE A 575 4.75 -28.93 9.38
C ILE A 575 4.22 -27.64 10.01
N ILE A 576 4.69 -26.50 9.52
CA ILE A 576 4.24 -25.17 9.95
C ILE A 576 2.87 -24.89 9.33
N GLY A 577 1.82 -25.07 10.12
CA GLY A 577 0.44 -24.89 9.71
C GLY A 577 -0.16 -23.58 10.21
N VAL A 578 -1.08 -23.01 9.45
CA VAL A 578 -1.83 -21.81 9.84
C VAL A 578 -2.68 -22.11 11.07
N SER A 579 -2.72 -21.18 12.04
CA SER A 579 -3.51 -21.34 13.25
C SER A 579 -4.32 -20.10 13.61
N SER A 580 -5.34 -20.28 14.45
CA SER A 580 -6.05 -19.16 15.05
C SER A 580 -5.21 -18.48 16.13
N LYS A 581 -5.50 -17.21 16.41
CA LYS A 581 -4.90 -16.43 17.50
C LYS A 581 -5.02 -17.13 18.87
N SER A 582 -6.09 -17.91 19.07
CA SER A 582 -6.37 -18.59 20.34
C SER A 582 -5.23 -19.48 20.83
N ASN A 583 -4.49 -20.15 19.92
CA ASN A 583 -3.39 -21.02 20.32
C ASN A 583 -2.22 -20.23 20.93
N TRP A 584 -1.91 -19.07 20.36
CA TRP A 584 -0.88 -18.17 20.88
C TRP A 584 -1.28 -17.60 22.24
N ASP A 585 -2.51 -17.07 22.34
CA ASP A 585 -3.01 -16.42 23.56
C ASP A 585 -3.09 -17.43 24.71
N LYS A 586 -3.62 -18.64 24.49
CA LYS A 586 -3.67 -19.71 25.50
C LYS A 586 -2.29 -20.08 26.03
N TYR A 587 -1.27 -20.14 25.16
CA TYR A 587 0.08 -20.46 25.59
C TYR A 587 0.66 -19.35 26.48
N MET A 588 0.48 -18.09 26.08
CA MET A 588 0.94 -16.94 26.85
C MET A 588 0.22 -16.79 28.19
N GLU A 589 -1.08 -17.07 28.24
CA GLU A 589 -1.86 -17.09 29.48
C GLU A 589 -1.38 -18.18 30.44
N ALA A 590 -1.07 -19.37 29.92
CA ALA A 590 -0.54 -20.48 30.72
C ALA A 590 0.88 -20.22 31.23
N HIS A 591 1.66 -19.36 30.56
CA HIS A 591 3.07 -19.10 30.88
C HIS A 591 3.38 -17.60 31.02
N PRO A 592 2.83 -16.91 32.04
CA PRO A 592 2.98 -15.47 32.24
C PRO A 592 4.44 -15.03 32.52
N GLY A 593 5.34 -15.99 32.81
CA GLY A 593 6.76 -15.75 33.03
C GLY A 593 7.59 -15.59 31.74
N LEU A 594 7.07 -15.96 30.56
CA LEU A 594 7.78 -15.70 29.30
C LEU A 594 7.71 -14.21 28.96
N LYS A 595 8.86 -13.55 29.04
CA LYS A 595 8.97 -12.12 28.72
C LYS A 595 8.93 -11.92 27.21
N SER A 596 8.04 -11.04 26.75
CA SER A 596 8.04 -10.57 25.36
C SER A 596 9.41 -9.98 24.97
N PRO A 597 9.92 -10.28 23.76
CA PRO A 597 11.22 -9.79 23.32
C PRO A 597 11.27 -8.25 23.37
N ARG A 598 12.30 -7.71 24.03
CA ARG A 598 12.52 -6.25 24.09
C ARG A 598 12.80 -5.73 22.69
N VAL A 599 11.93 -4.88 22.16
CA VAL A 599 12.19 -4.08 20.97
C VAL A 599 13.33 -3.11 21.29
N SER A 600 14.57 -3.43 20.91
CA SER A 600 15.67 -2.49 21.06
C SER A 600 15.52 -1.36 20.03
N ARG A 601 14.99 -0.21 20.44
CA ARG A 601 15.21 1.04 19.69
C ARG A 601 16.69 1.41 19.80
N ARG A 602 17.53 0.89 18.89
CA ARG A 602 18.86 1.48 18.65
C ARG A 602 18.64 2.76 17.85
N SER A 603 18.59 3.89 18.55
CA SER A 603 18.80 5.20 17.96
C SER A 603 20.24 5.27 17.45
N ASN A 604 20.43 5.15 16.14
CA ASN A 604 21.70 5.52 15.50
C ASN A 604 21.81 7.05 15.49
N SER A 605 22.21 7.64 16.62
CA SER A 605 22.72 9.00 16.69
C SER A 605 24.25 8.97 16.60
N LYS A 606 24.78 8.70 15.41
CA LYS A 606 26.17 9.08 15.07
C LYS A 606 26.11 10.28 14.14
N LYS A 607 26.25 11.48 14.71
CA LYS A 607 26.64 12.69 13.96
C LYS A 607 28.06 12.46 13.41
N PRO A 608 28.32 12.64 12.11
CA PRO A 608 29.68 12.77 11.63
C PRO A 608 30.19 14.16 12.00
N THR A 609 31.25 14.17 12.82
CA THR A 609 32.10 15.32 13.08
C THR A 609 32.88 15.63 11.81
N LEU A 610 32.60 16.79 11.20
CA LEU A 610 33.48 17.41 10.23
C LEU A 610 34.80 17.77 10.94
N LYS A 611 35.89 17.12 10.54
CA LYS A 611 37.23 17.68 10.76
C LYS A 611 37.51 18.66 9.62
N VAL A 612 37.99 19.83 10.06
CA VAL A 612 38.35 21.07 9.38
C VAL A 612 38.97 20.88 8.00
#